data_AF-A0A8S9SF98-F1
#
_entry.id   AF-A0A8S9SF98-F1
#
_cell.length_a   1.000
_cell.length_b   1.000
_cell.length_c   1.000
_cell.angle_alpha   90.00
_cell.angle_beta   90.00
_cell.angle_gamma   90.00
#
_symmetry.space_group_name_H-M   'P 1'
#
loop_
_entity.id
_entity.type
_entity.pdbx_description
1 polymer ?
#
loop_
_entity_poly.entity_id
_entity_poly.type
_entity_poly.pdbx_seq_one_letter_code
_entity_poly.pdbx_strand_id
1 'polypeptide(L)'
;MKRKQFASSSDSDRSQSDDEGSNGGMVDSDDDRSDVPTYEDIKEITIRRSKLAKWFMEPFFEELIVGCFVRVGIGRSKSGPIYRLCMVKNVDAADPDKAYKLENKTTHKYLNVFWGNETSAARWQMAMISDGHPVEEEYRQWIREVERTNGRLPSKEDVSEKKEAIKRINSFVYSAETVKQMLQEKKSASVRPMNIAAEKDRLRKELEIAESKNDRAGVERIKAKIKQLDASRNKKGVDKKALKLFEMNKKNRAENFKNASEVKSITASLKAGEAGYDPFSRRWTRSSNYYNGKNSGKDGGENEAAAAAEPVGTNEADAGGVEATEAALEAAAEAGKLIDTRAPIGQGAEQNLMHNFELPLSLTALQKYGGPQGVQKAFMARKQVTEATVGCRVVENDGKRHGLTLTVSDYKRRRGLL
;
A
#
# COMPACT_ATOMS: atom_id res chain seq x y z
N MET A 1 -38.43 -32.93 45.67
CA MET A 1 -38.69 -34.12 46.51
C MET A 1 -39.52 -35.12 45.74
N LYS A 2 -39.20 -36.41 45.89
CA LYS A 2 -40.00 -37.61 45.59
C LYS A 2 -40.08 -38.11 44.13
N ARG A 3 -39.09 -38.98 43.84
CA ARG A 3 -39.22 -40.24 43.09
C ARG A 3 -40.57 -40.93 43.30
N LYS A 4 -41.07 -41.61 42.27
CA LYS A 4 -41.92 -42.79 42.43
C LYS A 4 -41.49 -43.85 41.42
N GLN A 5 -40.85 -44.88 41.95
CA GLN A 5 -40.69 -46.18 41.31
C GLN A 5 -42.03 -46.93 41.38
N PHE A 6 -42.30 -47.76 40.38
CA PHE A 6 -43.05 -49.00 40.56
C PHE A 6 -42.34 -50.10 39.77
N ALA A 7 -42.11 -51.21 40.46
CA ALA A 7 -41.62 -52.47 39.94
C ALA A 7 -42.77 -53.49 39.98
N SER A 8 -42.81 -54.45 39.06
CA SER A 8 -42.70 -55.91 39.34
C SER A 8 -43.35 -56.80 38.26
N SER A 9 -42.90 -58.07 38.26
CA SER A 9 -43.30 -59.28 37.52
C SER A 9 -42.80 -59.37 36.07
N SER A 10 -41.77 -60.16 35.73
CA SER A 10 -41.52 -61.62 35.85
C SER A 10 -42.21 -62.43 34.75
N ASP A 11 -41.44 -62.92 33.79
CA ASP A 11 -41.48 -64.34 33.47
C ASP A 11 -40.15 -64.81 32.88
N SER A 12 -39.81 -66.04 33.22
CA SER A 12 -38.54 -66.70 32.98
C SER A 12 -38.79 -67.90 32.09
N ASP A 13 -38.10 -67.99 30.95
CA ASP A 13 -37.96 -69.25 30.24
C ASP A 13 -36.51 -69.48 29.81
N ARG A 14 -35.99 -70.61 30.31
CA ARG A 14 -34.71 -71.21 29.96
C ARG A 14 -34.96 -72.21 28.83
N SER A 15 -34.12 -72.21 27.81
CA SER A 15 -33.85 -73.42 27.03
C SER A 15 -32.38 -73.43 26.57
N GLN A 16 -31.79 -74.61 26.68
CA GLN A 16 -30.38 -74.94 26.58
C GLN A 16 -30.27 -76.18 25.67
N SER A 17 -29.35 -76.18 24.70
CA SER A 17 -28.73 -77.38 24.07
C SER A 17 -27.73 -76.97 22.96
N ASP A 18 -26.42 -77.07 23.23
CA ASP A 18 -25.41 -78.04 22.72
C ASP A 18 -25.71 -78.70 21.34
N ASP A 19 -24.83 -78.97 20.37
CA ASP A 19 -23.36 -79.06 20.20
C ASP A 19 -23.05 -79.30 18.68
N GLU A 20 -21.76 -79.34 18.32
CA GLU A 20 -21.10 -80.03 17.17
C GLU A 20 -20.61 -79.19 15.95
N GLY A 21 -19.34 -78.79 16.04
CA GLY A 21 -18.28 -79.37 15.21
C GLY A 21 -18.18 -79.00 13.72
N SER A 22 -17.36 -77.99 13.39
CA SER A 22 -16.63 -77.96 12.11
C SER A 22 -15.23 -77.36 12.28
N ASN A 23 -14.27 -78.26 12.41
CA ASN A 23 -12.84 -78.05 12.32
C ASN A 23 -12.42 -77.72 10.87
N GLY A 24 -11.53 -76.73 10.68
CA GLY A 24 -10.68 -76.67 9.49
C GLY A 24 -10.49 -75.29 8.88
N GLY A 25 -9.44 -74.58 9.32
CA GLY A 25 -8.90 -73.45 8.58
C GLY A 25 -8.37 -72.34 9.48
N MET A 26 -7.28 -72.62 10.20
CA MET A 26 -6.38 -71.58 10.69
C MET A 26 -5.86 -70.83 9.46
N VAL A 27 -6.56 -69.77 9.07
CA VAL A 27 -5.99 -68.72 8.22
C VAL A 27 -4.96 -68.03 9.09
N ASP A 28 -3.71 -68.39 8.82
CA ASP A 28 -2.54 -67.69 9.31
C ASP A 28 -2.75 -66.20 9.04
N SER A 29 -2.81 -65.42 10.11
CA SER A 29 -3.11 -64.00 10.11
C SER A 29 -1.89 -63.23 9.60
N ASP A 30 -1.62 -63.34 8.29
CA ASP A 30 -0.59 -62.58 7.59
C ASP A 30 -1.05 -61.14 7.24
N ASP A 31 -2.23 -60.72 7.70
CA ASP A 31 -2.81 -59.40 7.39
C ASP A 31 -2.24 -58.25 8.24
N ASP A 32 -1.55 -58.51 9.35
CA ASP A 32 -0.98 -57.45 10.21
C ASP A 32 0.25 -56.73 9.62
N ARG A 33 0.79 -57.21 8.49
CA ARG A 33 1.89 -56.52 7.77
C ARG A 33 1.40 -55.52 6.74
N SER A 34 0.09 -55.49 6.45
CA SER A 34 -0.48 -54.61 5.44
C SER A 34 -0.63 -53.16 5.94
N ASP A 35 -0.45 -52.90 7.25
CA ASP A 35 -0.62 -51.57 7.85
C ASP A 35 0.69 -50.77 8.03
N VAL A 36 1.85 -51.36 7.70
CA VAL A 36 3.14 -50.67 7.78
C VAL A 36 3.30 -49.71 6.58
N PRO A 37 3.58 -48.41 6.78
CA PRO A 37 3.72 -47.44 5.70
C PRO A 37 4.88 -47.77 4.78
N THR A 38 4.65 -47.67 3.46
CA THR A 38 5.68 -47.93 2.45
C THR A 38 6.76 -46.84 2.49
N TYR A 39 7.97 -47.15 2.01
CA TYR A 39 9.02 -46.15 1.81
C TYR A 39 8.54 -44.94 0.98
N GLU A 40 7.74 -45.19 -0.06
CA GLU A 40 7.19 -44.12 -0.91
C GLU A 40 6.24 -43.19 -0.13
N ASP A 41 5.36 -43.76 0.70
CA ASP A 41 4.43 -43.01 1.54
C ASP A 41 5.20 -42.09 2.50
N ILE A 42 6.24 -42.64 3.15
CA ILE A 42 7.10 -41.89 4.06
C ILE A 42 7.90 -40.81 3.33
N LYS A 43 8.38 -41.09 2.12
CA LYS A 43 9.10 -40.13 1.29
C LYS A 43 8.25 -38.90 0.96
N GLU A 44 6.94 -39.07 0.80
CA GLU A 44 6.01 -37.97 0.52
C GLU A 44 5.70 -37.11 1.74
N ILE A 45 5.56 -37.72 2.92
CA ILE A 45 5.36 -36.98 4.18
C ILE A 45 6.67 -36.46 4.79
N THR A 46 7.81 -36.77 4.19
CA THR A 46 9.11 -36.24 4.61
C THR A 46 9.28 -34.78 4.18
N ILE A 47 9.48 -33.91 5.16
CA ILE A 47 9.62 -32.47 4.97
C ILE A 47 11.09 -32.10 4.84
N ARG A 48 11.42 -31.41 3.75
CA ARG A 48 12.76 -30.89 3.46
C ARG A 48 13.01 -29.57 4.19
N ARG A 49 14.28 -29.25 4.45
CA ARG A 49 14.69 -28.00 5.11
C ARG A 49 14.17 -26.74 4.40
N SER A 50 14.24 -26.65 3.07
CA SER A 50 13.73 -25.49 2.33
C SER A 50 12.21 -25.33 2.46
N LYS A 51 11.46 -26.42 2.69
CA LYS A 51 10.02 -26.36 2.97
C LYS A 51 9.77 -25.83 4.39
N LEU A 52 10.57 -26.27 5.37
CA LEU A 52 10.54 -25.72 6.74
C LEU A 52 10.88 -24.22 6.76
N ALA A 53 11.89 -23.79 6.00
CA ALA A 53 12.27 -22.37 5.91
C ALA A 53 11.18 -21.48 5.31
N LYS A 54 10.28 -22.05 4.50
CA LYS A 54 9.07 -21.37 4.01
C LYS A 54 8.00 -21.37 5.09
N TRP A 55 7.78 -22.49 5.77
CA TRP A 55 6.64 -22.70 6.65
C TRP A 55 6.81 -22.26 8.11
N PHE A 56 8.01 -22.08 8.66
CA PHE A 56 8.17 -21.89 10.11
C PHE A 56 7.48 -20.64 10.72
N MET A 57 7.13 -19.65 9.88
CA MET A 57 6.38 -18.43 10.28
C MET A 57 4.89 -18.52 9.95
N GLU A 58 4.46 -19.64 9.39
CA GLU A 58 3.07 -19.88 9.01
C GLU A 58 2.27 -20.32 10.25
N PRO A 59 0.99 -19.93 10.34
CA PRO A 59 0.15 -20.19 11.52
C PRO A 59 -0.12 -21.68 11.73
N PHE A 60 -0.26 -22.45 10.65
CA PHE A 60 -0.54 -23.89 10.69
C PHE A 60 0.73 -24.73 10.89
N PHE A 61 1.90 -24.10 10.97
CA PHE A 61 3.18 -24.82 10.98
C PHE A 61 3.29 -25.81 12.13
N GLU A 62 2.93 -25.37 13.33
CA GLU A 62 3.13 -26.14 14.56
C GLU A 62 2.22 -27.37 14.61
N GLU A 63 0.99 -27.25 14.09
CA GLU A 63 0.05 -28.37 14.01
C GLU A 63 0.40 -29.33 12.86
N LEU A 64 0.73 -28.78 11.69
CA LEU A 64 1.02 -29.57 10.50
C LEU A 64 2.27 -30.44 10.69
N ILE A 65 3.35 -29.85 11.21
CA ILE A 65 4.66 -30.50 11.20
C ILE A 65 4.70 -31.70 12.14
N VAL A 66 3.83 -31.73 13.15
CA VAL A 66 3.70 -32.85 14.09
C VAL A 66 3.23 -34.11 13.35
N GLY A 67 3.96 -35.20 13.52
CA GLY A 67 3.74 -36.47 12.82
C GLY A 67 4.34 -36.52 11.41
N CYS A 68 4.96 -35.44 10.91
CA CYS A 68 5.74 -35.51 9.68
C CYS A 68 7.13 -36.09 9.95
N PHE A 69 7.77 -36.61 8.89
CA PHE A 69 9.16 -37.06 8.96
C PHE A 69 10.13 -35.97 8.53
N VAL A 70 11.32 -35.98 9.13
CA VAL A 70 12.44 -35.12 8.76
C VAL A 70 13.73 -35.93 8.74
N ARG A 71 14.59 -35.63 7.76
CA ARG A 71 15.91 -36.26 7.64
C ARG A 71 16.94 -35.43 8.39
N VAL A 72 17.39 -35.91 9.54
CA VAL A 72 18.27 -35.17 10.45
C VAL A 72 19.72 -35.59 10.24
N GLY A 73 20.61 -34.63 10.02
CA GLY A 73 22.05 -34.87 9.97
C GLY A 73 22.63 -34.97 11.39
N ILE A 74 22.96 -36.18 11.82
CA ILE A 74 23.49 -36.42 13.17
C ILE A 74 24.98 -36.08 13.25
N GLY A 75 25.71 -36.25 12.15
CA GLY A 75 27.14 -35.97 12.13
C GLY A 75 27.80 -36.49 10.86
N ARG A 76 29.13 -36.68 10.92
CA ARG A 76 29.93 -37.22 9.82
C ARG A 76 30.72 -38.44 10.31
N SER A 77 30.62 -39.54 9.59
CA SER A 77 31.45 -40.74 9.73
C SER A 77 32.66 -40.67 8.79
N LYS A 78 33.56 -41.65 8.92
CA LYS A 78 34.66 -41.90 7.97
C LYS A 78 34.16 -42.12 6.54
N SER A 79 32.93 -42.61 6.37
CA SER A 79 32.28 -42.85 5.07
C SER A 79 31.42 -41.70 4.54
N GLY A 80 31.28 -40.60 5.31
CA GLY A 80 30.47 -39.45 4.90
C GLY A 80 29.43 -39.00 5.94
N PRO A 81 28.58 -38.01 5.60
CA PRO A 81 27.55 -37.51 6.50
C PRO A 81 26.51 -38.59 6.83
N ILE A 82 26.22 -38.79 8.12
CA ILE A 82 25.21 -39.72 8.60
C ILE A 82 23.90 -38.96 8.80
N TYR A 83 22.84 -39.48 8.19
CA TYR A 83 21.49 -39.00 8.38
C TYR A 83 20.64 -40.07 9.01
N ARG A 84 19.64 -39.65 9.79
CA ARG A 84 18.57 -40.53 10.27
C ARG A 84 17.22 -39.92 9.95
N LEU A 85 16.27 -40.80 9.70
CA LEU A 85 14.89 -40.44 9.51
C LEU A 85 14.21 -40.38 10.88
N CYS A 86 13.75 -39.19 11.27
CA CYS A 86 13.13 -38.95 12.57
C CYS A 86 11.72 -38.40 12.36
N MET A 87 10.84 -38.67 13.32
CA MET A 87 9.48 -38.12 13.34
C MET A 87 9.42 -36.91 14.26
N VAL A 88 8.66 -35.89 13.87
CA VAL A 88 8.49 -34.67 14.67
C VAL A 88 7.39 -34.87 15.71
N LYS A 89 7.73 -34.67 16.99
CA LYS A 89 6.79 -34.72 18.11
C LYS A 89 6.12 -33.38 18.35
N ASN A 90 6.91 -32.32 18.46
CA ASN A 90 6.43 -30.95 18.66
C ASN A 90 7.46 -29.91 18.24
N VAL A 91 7.01 -28.67 18.14
CA VAL A 91 7.86 -27.49 17.91
C VAL A 91 8.11 -26.82 19.25
N ASP A 92 9.38 -26.59 19.58
CA ASP A 92 9.79 -25.85 20.78
C ASP A 92 10.16 -24.42 20.41
N ALA A 93 9.43 -23.45 20.96
CA ALA A 93 9.69 -22.02 20.82
C ALA A 93 9.99 -21.34 22.17
N ALA A 94 10.33 -22.11 23.22
CA ALA A 94 10.44 -21.62 24.60
C ALA A 94 11.62 -20.65 24.84
N ASP A 95 12.67 -20.69 24.00
CA ASP A 95 13.89 -19.89 24.18
C ASP A 95 14.08 -18.84 23.05
N PRO A 96 13.53 -17.61 23.17
CA PRO A 96 13.76 -16.53 22.19
C PRO A 96 15.24 -16.11 22.08
N ASP A 97 16.03 -16.28 23.14
CA ASP A 97 17.43 -15.86 23.20
C ASP A 97 18.36 -16.75 22.36
N LYS A 98 17.97 -18.00 22.09
CA LYS A 98 18.74 -18.95 21.28
C LYS A 98 18.31 -18.91 19.81
N ALA A 99 18.30 -17.71 19.24
CA ALA A 99 17.97 -17.54 17.83
C ALA A 99 19.13 -18.00 16.93
N TYR A 100 18.83 -18.77 15.89
CA TYR A 100 19.79 -19.23 14.89
C TYR A 100 19.35 -18.83 13.47
N LYS A 101 20.28 -18.87 12.53
CA LYS A 101 20.01 -18.57 11.12
C LYS A 101 19.51 -19.82 10.41
N LEU A 102 18.32 -19.72 9.83
CA LEU A 102 17.74 -20.70 8.91
C LEU A 102 17.68 -20.07 7.52
N GLU A 103 18.63 -20.46 6.66
CA GLU A 103 18.84 -19.85 5.35
C GLU A 103 19.00 -18.31 5.45
N ASN A 104 18.04 -17.53 4.95
CA ASN A 104 18.05 -16.07 4.94
C ASN A 104 17.27 -15.42 6.10
N LYS A 105 16.72 -16.22 7.00
CA LYS A 105 15.86 -15.76 8.11
C LYS A 105 16.44 -16.20 9.45
N THR A 106 16.10 -15.47 10.50
CA THR A 106 16.46 -15.82 11.88
C THR A 106 15.25 -16.44 12.56
N THR A 107 15.45 -17.56 13.25
CA THR A 107 14.38 -18.28 13.97
C THR A 107 14.87 -18.78 15.32
N HIS A 108 13.97 -18.83 16.30
CA HIS A 108 14.18 -19.43 17.62
C HIS A 108 13.37 -20.72 17.80
N LYS A 109 12.65 -21.17 16.76
CA LYS A 109 11.87 -22.41 16.80
C LYS A 109 12.80 -23.62 16.59
N TYR A 110 12.66 -24.64 17.41
CA TYR A 110 13.37 -25.91 17.32
C TYR A 110 12.35 -27.03 17.07
N LEU A 111 12.79 -28.12 16.45
CA LEU A 111 11.96 -29.31 16.30
C LEU A 111 12.41 -30.35 17.31
N ASN A 112 11.47 -30.81 18.13
CA ASN A 112 11.68 -32.00 18.93
C ASN A 112 11.32 -33.20 18.08
N VAL A 113 12.34 -33.99 17.77
CA VAL A 113 12.22 -35.15 16.90
C VAL A 113 12.65 -36.38 17.66
N PHE A 114 12.00 -37.49 17.38
CA PHE A 114 12.35 -38.77 17.98
C PHE A 114 12.67 -39.80 16.90
N TRP A 115 13.45 -40.79 17.30
CA TRP A 115 13.85 -41.91 16.48
C TRP A 115 13.50 -43.18 17.26
N GLY A 116 12.65 -44.04 16.69
CA GLY A 116 12.10 -45.20 17.39
C GLY A 116 10.97 -44.83 18.35
N ASN A 117 11.31 -44.48 19.59
CA ASN A 117 10.37 -44.22 20.68
C ASN A 117 10.29 -42.72 21.01
N GLU A 118 9.11 -42.24 21.40
CA GLU A 118 8.86 -40.87 21.82
C GLU A 118 9.71 -40.40 23.01
N THR A 119 10.16 -41.32 23.86
CA THR A 119 11.07 -41.01 24.98
C THR A 119 12.46 -40.57 24.52
N SER A 120 12.84 -40.95 23.30
CA SER A 120 14.09 -40.55 22.64
C SER A 120 13.97 -39.19 21.92
N ALA A 121 12.95 -38.40 22.25
CA ALA A 121 12.76 -37.07 21.69
C ALA A 121 13.95 -36.16 22.06
N ALA A 122 14.61 -35.63 21.04
CA ALA A 122 15.72 -34.71 21.16
C ALA A 122 15.39 -33.40 20.43
N ARG A 123 15.90 -32.29 20.98
CA ARG A 123 15.73 -30.95 20.40
C ARG A 123 16.75 -30.69 19.32
N TRP A 124 16.30 -30.47 18.08
CA TRP A 124 17.15 -30.21 16.92
C TRP A 124 16.83 -28.86 16.27
N GLN A 125 17.88 -28.21 15.76
CA GLN A 125 17.72 -27.03 14.92
C GLN A 125 17.20 -27.43 13.54
N MET A 126 16.29 -26.65 12.97
CA MET A 126 15.82 -26.87 11.59
C MET A 126 16.94 -26.78 10.56
N ALA A 127 18.04 -26.09 10.87
CA ALA A 127 19.21 -25.98 10.00
C ALA A 127 19.95 -27.32 9.80
N MET A 128 19.81 -28.27 10.73
CA MET A 128 20.44 -29.60 10.69
C MET A 128 19.66 -30.61 9.82
N ILE A 129 18.50 -30.20 9.30
CA ILE A 129 17.64 -31.04 8.47
C ILE A 129 18.16 -30.98 7.04
N SER A 130 18.16 -32.12 6.36
CA SER A 130 18.62 -32.24 4.98
C SER A 130 17.55 -31.77 3.99
N ASP A 131 18.00 -31.26 2.84
CA ASP A 131 17.14 -31.04 1.67
C ASP A 131 17.05 -32.29 0.77
N GLY A 132 17.87 -33.30 1.02
CA GLY A 132 17.82 -34.57 0.31
C GLY A 132 16.58 -35.39 0.68
N HIS A 133 16.10 -36.19 -0.26
CA HIS A 133 15.09 -37.21 0.02
C HIS A 133 15.61 -38.24 1.02
N PRO A 134 14.71 -38.87 1.82
CA PRO A 134 15.08 -40.03 2.61
C PRO A 134 15.57 -41.14 1.67
N VAL A 135 16.44 -42.00 2.19
CA VAL A 135 16.97 -43.15 1.46
C VAL A 135 16.36 -44.43 2.04
N GLU A 136 16.23 -45.48 1.23
CA GLU A 136 15.63 -46.75 1.65
C GLU A 136 16.40 -47.43 2.80
N GLU A 137 17.73 -47.29 2.86
CA GLU A 137 18.52 -47.76 4.02
C GLU A 137 18.13 -47.04 5.31
N GLU A 138 17.86 -45.72 5.25
CA GLU A 138 17.48 -44.92 6.41
C GLU A 138 16.08 -45.31 6.91
N TYR A 139 15.17 -45.61 5.99
CA TYR A 139 13.83 -46.14 6.30
C TYR A 139 13.91 -47.52 6.97
N ARG A 140 14.71 -48.45 6.41
CA ARG A 140 14.93 -49.78 7.02
C ARG A 140 15.62 -49.71 8.37
N GLN A 141 16.47 -48.71 8.61
CA GLN A 141 17.06 -48.45 9.93
C GLN A 141 16.03 -47.92 10.92
N TRP A 142 15.15 -47.02 10.46
CA TRP A 142 14.08 -46.48 11.29
C TRP A 142 13.08 -47.58 11.72
N ILE A 143 12.59 -48.43 10.81
CA ILE A 143 11.68 -49.54 11.17
C ILE A 143 12.31 -50.44 12.24
N ARG A 144 13.54 -50.91 12.00
CA ARG A 144 14.25 -51.77 12.97
C ARG A 144 14.39 -51.12 14.34
N GLU A 145 14.61 -49.81 14.39
CA GLU A 145 14.71 -49.10 15.65
C GLU A 145 13.35 -48.96 16.35
N VAL A 146 12.28 -48.71 15.61
CA VAL A 146 10.91 -48.66 16.15
C VAL A 146 10.53 -50.02 16.74
N GLU A 147 10.78 -51.11 16.02
CA GLU A 147 10.56 -52.48 16.50
C GLU A 147 11.40 -52.77 17.75
N ARG A 148 12.69 -52.42 17.74
CA ARG A 148 13.62 -52.62 18.87
C ARG A 148 13.21 -51.85 20.12
N THR A 149 12.61 -50.68 19.97
CA THR A 149 12.23 -49.79 21.08
C THR A 149 10.76 -49.90 21.47
N ASN A 150 10.02 -50.81 20.83
CA ASN A 150 8.57 -50.95 20.93
C ASN A 150 7.84 -49.59 20.73
N GLY A 151 8.35 -48.78 19.80
CA GLY A 151 7.73 -47.51 19.42
C GLY A 151 6.46 -47.73 18.60
N ARG A 152 5.58 -46.72 18.57
CA ARG A 152 4.37 -46.75 17.72
C ARG A 152 4.78 -46.57 16.25
N LEU A 153 4.53 -47.57 15.43
CA LEU A 153 4.54 -47.42 13.98
C LEU A 153 3.29 -46.62 13.55
N PRO A 154 3.42 -45.58 12.72
CA PRO A 154 2.26 -44.95 12.09
C PRO A 154 1.53 -45.98 11.23
N SER A 155 0.21 -45.95 11.23
CA SER A 155 -0.60 -46.70 10.26
C SER A 155 -0.51 -46.06 8.87
N LYS A 156 -0.84 -46.81 7.82
CA LYS A 156 -1.00 -46.26 6.47
C LYS A 156 -2.07 -45.16 6.41
N GLU A 157 -3.12 -45.28 7.22
CA GLU A 157 -4.18 -44.27 7.31
C GLU A 157 -3.64 -42.94 7.85
N ASP A 158 -2.89 -42.98 8.96
CA ASP A 158 -2.22 -41.81 9.56
C ASP A 158 -1.36 -41.08 8.52
N VAL A 159 -0.61 -41.84 7.70
CA VAL A 159 0.26 -41.28 6.66
C VAL A 159 -0.54 -40.66 5.52
N SER A 160 -1.64 -41.30 5.10
CA SER A 160 -2.54 -40.76 4.08
C SER A 160 -3.20 -39.46 4.55
N GLU A 161 -3.69 -39.41 5.79
CA GLU A 161 -4.28 -38.20 6.37
C GLU A 161 -3.27 -37.04 6.40
N LYS A 162 -2.02 -37.33 6.81
CA LYS A 162 -0.94 -36.33 6.81
C LYS A 162 -0.57 -35.88 5.40
N LYS A 163 -0.56 -36.77 4.42
CA LYS A 163 -0.37 -36.44 3.00
C LYS A 163 -1.47 -35.49 2.51
N GLU A 164 -2.72 -35.73 2.87
CA GLU A 164 -3.83 -34.84 2.54
C GLU A 164 -3.74 -33.49 3.26
N ALA A 165 -3.38 -33.48 4.54
CA ALA A 165 -3.15 -32.25 5.30
C ALA A 165 -2.07 -31.37 4.63
N ILE A 166 -0.98 -31.97 4.17
CA ILE A 166 0.08 -31.29 3.42
C ILE A 166 -0.46 -30.71 2.09
N LYS A 167 -1.32 -31.44 1.38
CA LYS A 167 -1.93 -30.96 0.13
C LYS A 167 -2.89 -29.79 0.37
N ARG A 168 -3.68 -29.84 1.45
CA ARG A 168 -4.68 -28.82 1.84
C ARG A 168 -4.05 -27.43 2.04
N ILE A 169 -2.78 -27.38 2.40
CA ILE A 169 -2.05 -26.11 2.59
C ILE A 169 -1.88 -25.33 1.30
N ASN A 170 -1.77 -26.00 0.16
CA ASN A 170 -1.65 -25.29 -1.11
C ASN A 170 -2.90 -24.45 -1.41
N SER A 171 -4.05 -24.82 -0.83
CA SER A 171 -5.32 -24.09 -0.91
C SER A 171 -5.67 -23.29 0.35
N PHE A 172 -4.74 -23.13 1.30
CA PHE A 172 -5.03 -22.44 2.56
C PHE A 172 -5.28 -20.95 2.33
N VAL A 173 -6.41 -20.44 2.85
CA VAL A 173 -6.78 -19.03 2.79
C VAL A 173 -6.43 -18.35 4.10
N TYR A 174 -5.63 -17.29 4.02
CA TYR A 174 -5.23 -16.51 5.19
C TYR A 174 -6.38 -15.63 5.70
N SER A 175 -6.71 -15.76 6.98
CA SER A 175 -7.60 -14.81 7.66
C SER A 175 -6.89 -13.47 7.90
N ALA A 176 -7.66 -12.37 7.91
CA ALA A 176 -7.15 -11.02 8.15
C ALA A 176 -6.45 -10.88 9.51
N GLU A 177 -6.89 -11.63 10.52
CA GLU A 177 -6.29 -11.64 11.86
C GLU A 177 -4.91 -12.31 11.84
N THR A 178 -4.84 -13.47 11.19
CA THR A 178 -3.61 -14.24 10.99
C THR A 178 -2.55 -13.42 10.25
N VAL A 179 -2.94 -12.68 9.21
CA VAL A 179 -2.01 -11.79 8.48
C VAL A 179 -1.46 -10.69 9.38
N LYS A 180 -2.28 -10.12 10.27
CA LYS A 180 -1.82 -9.10 11.24
C LYS A 180 -0.80 -9.69 12.21
N GLN A 181 -1.06 -10.88 12.74
CA GLN A 181 -0.14 -11.59 13.63
C GLN A 181 1.18 -11.88 12.92
N MET A 182 1.14 -12.44 11.70
CA MET A 182 2.35 -12.71 10.92
C MET A 182 3.16 -11.45 10.62
N LEU A 183 2.50 -10.32 10.36
CA LEU A 183 3.17 -9.03 10.16
C LEU A 183 3.83 -8.53 11.45
N GLN A 184 3.22 -8.77 12.62
CA GLN A 184 3.79 -8.42 13.91
C GLN A 184 4.99 -9.30 14.24
N GLU A 185 4.89 -10.61 14.05
CA GLU A 185 6.00 -11.56 14.24
C GLU A 185 7.16 -11.30 13.27
N LYS A 186 6.86 -10.99 12.01
CA LYS A 186 7.90 -10.59 11.04
C LYS A 186 8.58 -9.28 11.45
N LYS A 187 7.85 -8.32 12.03
CA LYS A 187 8.44 -7.07 12.53
C LYS A 187 9.34 -7.30 13.74
N SER A 188 8.96 -8.19 14.66
CA SER A 188 9.79 -8.51 15.84
C SER A 188 11.00 -9.39 15.48
N ALA A 189 10.84 -10.35 14.56
CA ALA A 189 11.92 -11.26 14.16
C ALA A 189 12.87 -10.67 13.10
N SER A 190 12.42 -9.66 12.33
CA SER A 190 13.24 -9.03 11.32
C SER A 190 14.30 -8.13 11.95
N VAL A 191 15.54 -8.61 11.95
CA VAL A 191 16.74 -7.81 12.23
C VAL A 191 17.02 -6.78 11.12
N ARG A 192 16.30 -6.81 9.97
CA ARG A 192 16.43 -5.70 9.01
C ARG A 192 16.08 -4.41 9.73
N PRO A 193 16.96 -3.40 9.72
CA PRO A 193 16.61 -2.11 10.27
C PRO A 193 15.32 -1.68 9.55
N MET A 194 14.27 -1.41 10.33
CA MET A 194 13.07 -0.75 9.80
C MET A 194 13.53 0.42 8.94
N ASN A 195 12.84 0.69 7.83
CA ASN A 195 13.17 1.87 7.04
C ASN A 195 12.93 3.12 7.92
N ILE A 196 13.99 3.58 8.58
CA ILE A 196 13.96 4.64 9.59
C ILE A 196 13.35 5.91 8.98
N ALA A 197 13.58 6.16 7.69
CA ALA A 197 12.99 7.30 6.99
C ALA A 197 11.45 7.17 6.91
N ALA A 198 10.93 6.00 6.53
CA ALA A 198 9.50 5.77 6.46
C ALA A 198 8.82 5.82 7.84
N GLU A 199 9.47 5.30 8.88
CA GLU A 199 8.96 5.39 10.25
C GLU A 199 9.00 6.83 10.77
N LYS A 200 10.06 7.58 10.46
CA LYS A 200 10.17 9.00 10.80
C LYS A 200 9.09 9.83 10.09
N ASP A 201 8.81 9.55 8.83
CA ASP A 201 7.74 10.24 8.09
C ASP A 201 6.36 9.91 8.63
N ARG A 202 6.14 8.65 9.04
CA ARG A 202 4.92 8.27 9.76
C ARG A 202 4.79 9.01 11.10
N LEU A 203 5.85 9.03 11.91
CA LEU A 203 5.85 9.73 13.21
C LEU A 203 5.70 11.25 13.04
N ARG A 204 6.24 11.85 11.98
CA ARG A 204 6.04 13.27 11.65
C ARG A 204 4.57 13.58 11.34
N LYS A 205 3.90 12.72 10.57
CA LYS A 205 2.46 12.84 10.31
C LYS A 205 1.64 12.66 11.59
N GLU A 206 1.99 11.67 12.41
CA GLU A 206 1.34 11.46 13.71
C GLU A 206 1.55 12.65 14.66
N LEU A 207 2.73 13.28 14.63
CA LEU A 207 3.04 14.51 15.37
C LEU A 207 2.18 15.67 14.90
N GLU A 208 2.06 15.90 13.59
CA GLU A 208 1.20 16.94 13.02
C GLU A 208 -0.27 16.74 13.43
N ILE A 209 -0.74 15.49 13.41
CA ILE A 209 -2.09 15.14 13.88
C ILE A 209 -2.22 15.39 15.39
N ALA A 210 -1.24 15.01 16.21
CA ALA A 210 -1.28 15.24 17.65
C ALA A 210 -1.22 16.74 18.02
N GLU A 211 -0.43 17.53 17.28
CA GLU A 211 -0.36 19.00 17.41
C GLU A 211 -1.71 19.63 17.02
N SER A 212 -2.34 19.18 15.93
CA SER A 212 -3.68 19.64 15.54
C SER A 212 -4.77 19.35 16.58
N LYS A 213 -4.60 18.26 17.35
CA LYS A 213 -5.51 17.84 18.42
C LYS A 213 -5.18 18.45 19.79
N ASN A 214 -4.12 19.26 19.89
CA ASN A 214 -3.59 19.82 21.14
C ASN A 214 -3.24 18.76 22.22
N ASP A 215 -2.93 17.53 21.81
CA ASP A 215 -2.49 16.47 22.74
C ASP A 215 -1.00 16.64 23.07
N ARG A 216 -0.70 17.45 24.09
CA ARG A 216 0.68 17.74 24.52
C ARG A 216 1.45 16.49 24.92
N ALA A 217 0.80 15.55 25.62
CA ALA A 217 1.43 14.31 26.07
C ALA A 217 1.78 13.39 24.88
N GLY A 218 0.90 13.30 23.88
CA GLY A 218 1.16 12.57 22.63
C GLY A 218 2.33 13.16 21.86
N VAL A 219 2.39 14.49 21.73
CA VAL A 219 3.47 15.21 21.03
C VAL A 219 4.84 14.94 21.66
N GLU A 220 4.95 14.98 22.98
CA GLU A 220 6.21 14.71 23.68
C GLU A 220 6.69 13.27 23.47
N ARG A 221 5.80 12.28 23.56
CA ARG A 221 6.12 10.87 23.30
C ARG A 221 6.61 10.64 21.87
N ILE A 222 5.92 11.24 20.89
CA ILE A 222 6.28 11.10 19.48
C ILE A 222 7.62 11.79 19.20
N LYS A 223 7.85 13.00 19.74
CA LYS A 223 9.14 13.71 19.63
C LYS A 223 10.29 12.90 20.26
N ALA A 224 10.08 12.29 21.43
CA ALA A 224 11.05 11.41 22.07
C ALA A 224 11.39 10.19 21.19
N LYS A 225 10.38 9.57 20.58
CA LYS A 225 10.57 8.43 19.67
C LYS A 225 11.34 8.80 18.40
N ILE A 226 11.07 9.97 17.81
CA ILE A 226 11.84 10.50 16.68
C ILE A 226 13.31 10.71 17.08
N LYS A 227 13.56 11.28 18.27
CA LYS A 227 14.91 11.50 18.79
C LYS A 227 15.67 10.18 19.01
N GLN A 228 14.99 9.13 19.49
CA GLN A 228 15.56 7.80 19.66
C GLN A 228 15.95 7.16 18.31
N LEU A 229 15.12 7.30 17.27
CA LEU A 229 15.43 6.85 15.93
C LEU A 229 16.65 7.58 15.33
N ASP A 230 16.72 8.90 15.52
CA ASP A 230 17.87 9.70 15.06
C ASP A 230 19.18 9.32 15.80
N ALA A 231 19.11 9.10 17.12
CA ALA A 231 20.24 8.61 17.91
C ALA A 231 20.71 7.21 17.46
N SER A 232 19.77 6.34 17.08
CA SER A 232 20.07 5.00 16.57
C SER A 232 20.76 5.05 15.20
N ARG A 233 20.46 6.05 14.37
CA ARG A 233 21.15 6.31 13.09
C ARG A 233 22.58 6.78 13.31
N ASN A 234 22.78 7.74 14.20
CA ASN A 234 24.09 8.37 14.41
C ASN A 234 25.15 7.42 14.99
N LYS A 235 24.74 6.27 15.57
CA LYS A 235 25.67 5.19 15.98
C LYS A 235 26.37 4.51 14.81
N LYS A 236 25.77 4.51 13.61
CA LYS A 236 26.47 4.13 12.38
C LYS A 236 27.19 5.39 11.91
N GLY A 237 28.52 5.40 12.06
CA GLY A 237 29.36 6.58 11.84
C GLY A 237 28.93 7.39 10.62
N VAL A 238 28.80 8.71 10.80
CA VAL A 238 28.31 9.58 9.74
C VAL A 238 29.36 9.67 8.64
N ASP A 239 29.03 9.20 7.44
CA ASP A 239 29.92 9.30 6.29
C ASP A 239 30.24 10.77 6.00
N LYS A 240 31.49 11.18 6.25
CA LYS A 240 31.97 12.56 6.02
C LYS A 240 31.73 13.01 4.57
N LYS A 241 31.80 12.09 3.61
CA LYS A 241 31.48 12.33 2.19
C LYS A 241 30.00 12.66 1.99
N ALA A 242 29.10 11.92 2.66
CA ALA A 242 27.66 12.15 2.58
C ALA A 242 27.25 13.51 3.18
N LEU A 243 27.90 13.93 4.28
CA LEU A 243 27.70 15.27 4.84
C LEU A 243 28.09 16.37 3.87
N LYS A 244 29.28 16.27 3.26
CA LYS A 244 29.76 17.26 2.28
C LYS A 244 28.84 17.34 1.05
N LEU A 245 28.35 16.21 0.57
CA LEU A 245 27.36 16.16 -0.51
C LEU A 245 26.01 16.76 -0.10
N PHE A 246 25.55 16.52 1.13
CA PHE A 246 24.32 17.12 1.65
C PHE A 246 24.44 18.64 1.75
N GLU A 247 25.55 19.16 2.25
CA GLU A 247 25.81 20.60 2.33
C GLU A 247 25.88 21.26 0.95
N MET A 248 26.56 20.62 -0.01
CA MET A 248 26.61 21.09 -1.39
C MET A 248 25.21 21.12 -2.02
N ASN A 249 24.42 20.06 -1.86
CA ASN A 249 23.04 20.03 -2.35
C ASN A 249 22.14 21.08 -1.67
N LYS A 250 22.35 21.34 -0.38
CA LYS A 250 21.63 22.39 0.35
C LYS A 250 21.97 23.78 -0.21
N LYS A 251 23.25 24.06 -0.48
CA LYS A 251 23.68 25.30 -1.13
C LYS A 251 23.11 25.42 -2.55
N ASN A 252 23.22 24.36 -3.36
CA ASN A 252 22.68 24.36 -4.73
C ASN A 252 21.16 24.58 -4.75
N ARG A 253 20.39 24.05 -3.79
CA ARG A 253 18.96 24.36 -3.69
C ARG A 253 18.71 25.82 -3.33
N ALA A 254 19.47 26.37 -2.39
CA ALA A 254 19.32 27.77 -2.00
C ALA A 254 19.70 28.71 -3.15
N GLU A 255 20.77 28.40 -3.88
CA GLU A 255 21.20 29.16 -5.06
C GLU A 255 20.23 29.00 -6.22
N ASN A 256 19.74 27.79 -6.51
CA ASN A 256 18.70 27.61 -7.52
C ASN A 256 17.41 28.37 -7.15
N PHE A 257 17.06 28.43 -5.87
CA PHE A 257 15.91 29.21 -5.41
C PHE A 257 16.16 30.72 -5.59
N LYS A 258 17.33 31.22 -5.20
CA LYS A 258 17.73 32.63 -5.39
C LYS A 258 17.76 33.00 -6.87
N ASN A 259 18.42 32.21 -7.70
CA ASN A 259 18.47 32.42 -9.14
C ASN A 259 17.05 32.37 -9.74
N ALA A 260 16.21 31.43 -9.32
CA ALA A 260 14.82 31.37 -9.80
C ALA A 260 13.97 32.56 -9.32
N SER A 261 14.27 33.18 -8.18
CA SER A 261 13.59 34.40 -7.74
C SER A 261 14.13 35.66 -8.42
N GLU A 262 15.45 35.78 -8.58
CA GLU A 262 16.13 36.96 -9.12
C GLU A 262 15.98 37.06 -10.65
N VAL A 263 16.08 35.94 -11.37
CA VAL A 263 15.85 35.91 -12.82
C VAL A 263 14.41 36.27 -13.17
N LYS A 264 13.43 35.89 -12.34
CA LYS A 264 12.03 36.29 -12.51
C LYS A 264 11.82 37.80 -12.33
N SER A 265 12.52 38.43 -11.39
CA SER A 265 12.42 39.88 -11.22
C SER A 265 13.08 40.66 -12.36
N ILE A 266 14.22 40.18 -12.86
CA ILE A 266 14.97 40.85 -13.93
C ILE A 266 14.20 40.77 -15.26
N THR A 267 13.72 39.57 -15.63
CA THR A 267 12.92 39.37 -16.84
C THR A 267 11.58 40.13 -16.82
N ALA A 268 11.01 40.38 -15.64
CA ALA A 268 9.80 41.19 -15.48
C ALA A 268 10.03 42.70 -15.71
N SER A 269 11.29 43.18 -15.64
CA SER A 269 11.62 44.62 -15.69
C SER A 269 12.17 45.07 -17.05
N LEU A 270 12.55 44.13 -17.92
CA LEU A 270 13.12 44.43 -19.24
C LEU A 270 12.02 44.85 -20.24
N LYS A 271 12.33 45.83 -21.10
CA LYS A 271 11.43 46.26 -22.17
C LYS A 271 11.63 45.38 -23.42
N ALA A 272 10.59 45.31 -24.26
CA ALA A 272 10.63 44.51 -25.49
C ALA A 272 11.78 44.95 -26.41
N GLY A 273 12.74 44.06 -26.65
CA GLY A 273 13.92 44.31 -27.50
C GLY A 273 15.25 44.36 -26.74
N GLU A 274 15.22 44.43 -25.39
CA GLU A 274 16.44 44.30 -24.59
C GLU A 274 16.90 42.84 -24.49
N ALA A 275 18.22 42.64 -24.47
CA ALA A 275 18.82 41.31 -24.34
C ALA A 275 18.40 40.65 -23.01
N GLY A 276 17.66 39.54 -23.09
CA GLY A 276 17.10 38.83 -21.94
C GLY A 276 15.59 38.99 -21.74
N TYR A 277 14.90 39.73 -22.62
CA TYR A 277 13.44 39.85 -22.62
C TYR A 277 12.75 38.53 -23.01
N ASP A 278 11.80 38.04 -22.20
CA ASP A 278 11.06 36.80 -22.46
C ASP A 278 9.95 37.02 -23.52
N PRO A 279 10.06 36.41 -24.72
CA PRO A 279 9.09 36.60 -25.81
C PRO A 279 7.70 36.01 -25.54
N PHE A 280 7.52 35.20 -24.48
CA PHE A 280 6.22 34.66 -24.06
C PHE A 280 5.55 35.45 -22.93
N SER A 281 6.19 36.52 -22.45
CA SER A 281 5.60 37.41 -21.44
C SER A 281 4.39 38.16 -22.03
N ARG A 282 3.24 38.07 -21.35
CA ARG A 282 1.99 38.67 -21.85
C ARG A 282 2.02 40.19 -21.66
N ARG A 283 1.96 40.93 -22.78
CA ARG A 283 1.80 42.39 -22.77
C ARG A 283 0.37 42.74 -22.36
N TRP A 284 0.19 43.59 -21.36
CA TRP A 284 -1.12 44.18 -21.10
C TRP A 284 -1.48 45.15 -22.22
N THR A 285 -2.42 44.76 -23.08
CA THR A 285 -3.03 45.64 -24.08
C THR A 285 -4.20 46.39 -23.45
N ARG A 286 -4.20 47.73 -23.55
CA ARG A 286 -5.42 48.51 -23.32
C ARG A 286 -6.32 48.37 -24.55
N SER A 287 -7.59 48.00 -24.34
CA SER A 287 -8.58 47.98 -25.42
C SER A 287 -8.80 49.42 -25.90
N SER A 288 -8.38 49.74 -27.12
CA SER A 288 -8.81 50.96 -27.81
C SER A 288 -10.13 50.65 -28.50
N ASN A 289 -11.24 51.10 -27.92
CA ASN A 289 -12.55 50.99 -28.54
C ASN A 289 -12.70 52.13 -29.54
N TYR A 290 -12.39 51.87 -30.82
CA TYR A 290 -12.80 52.77 -31.90
C TYR A 290 -14.29 52.55 -32.18
N TYR A 291 -15.15 53.35 -31.55
CA TYR A 291 -16.56 53.41 -31.92
C TYR A 291 -16.73 54.41 -33.08
N ASN A 292 -16.77 53.91 -34.31
CA ASN A 292 -17.15 54.72 -35.47
C ASN A 292 -18.66 54.57 -35.70
N GLY A 293 -19.45 55.26 -34.86
CA GLY A 293 -20.90 55.30 -34.98
C GLY A 293 -21.33 56.22 -36.11
N LYS A 294 -21.51 55.67 -37.32
CA LYS A 294 -22.27 56.32 -38.38
C LYS A 294 -23.76 56.00 -38.15
N ASN A 295 -24.46 56.84 -37.39
CA ASN A 295 -25.84 57.19 -37.73
C ASN A 295 -26.29 58.48 -37.05
N SER A 296 -26.76 59.38 -37.91
CA SER A 296 -27.44 60.64 -37.68
C SER A 296 -28.74 60.49 -36.89
N GLY A 297 -28.97 61.37 -35.92
CA GLY A 297 -30.27 61.61 -35.29
C GLY A 297 -30.13 62.48 -34.05
N LYS A 298 -30.43 63.77 -34.20
CA LYS A 298 -30.43 64.82 -33.18
C LYS A 298 -31.40 64.56 -32.03
N ASP A 299 -30.93 64.79 -30.80
CA ASP A 299 -31.42 65.73 -29.77
C ASP A 299 -30.56 65.43 -28.52
N GLY A 300 -29.88 66.33 -27.82
CA GLY A 300 -29.97 67.77 -27.66
C GLY A 300 -29.83 68.05 -26.16
N GLY A 301 -28.65 68.50 -25.70
CA GLY A 301 -28.43 68.90 -24.30
C GLY A 301 -26.96 68.85 -23.83
N GLU A 302 -26.17 69.86 -24.23
CA GLU A 302 -25.23 70.71 -23.44
C GLU A 302 -24.37 70.06 -22.32
N ASN A 303 -23.07 70.27 -22.14
CA ASN A 303 -22.11 71.33 -22.50
C ASN A 303 -20.69 70.72 -22.33
N GLU A 304 -19.79 70.78 -23.31
CA GLU A 304 -18.77 71.83 -23.59
C GLU A 304 -17.35 71.31 -23.31
N ALA A 305 -16.65 70.97 -24.39
CA ALA A 305 -15.24 71.31 -24.57
C ALA A 305 -14.89 71.16 -26.06
N ALA A 306 -14.75 72.29 -26.76
CA ALA A 306 -13.68 72.54 -27.73
C ALA A 306 -14.05 73.75 -28.61
N ALA A 307 -13.24 74.80 -28.55
CA ALA A 307 -13.00 75.64 -29.71
C ALA A 307 -11.67 75.20 -30.31
N ALA A 308 -11.77 74.50 -31.43
CA ALA A 308 -10.69 74.32 -32.38
C ALA A 308 -10.56 75.56 -33.26
N ALA A 309 -9.36 75.83 -33.75
CA ALA A 309 -9.14 76.60 -34.97
C ALA A 309 -8.14 75.83 -35.85
N GLU A 310 -8.54 75.60 -37.10
CA GLU A 310 -7.85 74.96 -38.23
C GLU A 310 -8.20 75.82 -39.47
N PRO A 311 -7.57 75.73 -40.66
CA PRO A 311 -6.31 75.07 -41.05
C PRO A 311 -5.42 75.90 -42.03
N VAL A 312 -4.34 75.25 -42.51
CA VAL A 312 -3.66 75.37 -43.83
C VAL A 312 -2.31 76.12 -43.90
N GLY A 313 -1.24 75.33 -43.78
CA GLY A 313 -0.38 74.94 -44.91
C GLY A 313 0.86 75.79 -45.23
N THR A 314 2.05 75.31 -44.83
CA THR A 314 3.27 75.20 -45.67
C THR A 314 4.34 74.38 -44.94
N ASN A 315 5.20 73.72 -45.72
CA ASN A 315 6.34 72.88 -45.31
C ASN A 315 7.21 73.49 -44.20
N GLU A 316 7.70 72.66 -43.26
CA GLU A 316 9.13 72.41 -42.96
C GLU A 316 9.28 71.72 -41.59
N ALA A 317 10.39 71.01 -41.44
CA ALA A 317 10.78 70.25 -40.26
C ALA A 317 10.86 71.11 -39.00
N ASP A 318 10.51 70.56 -37.84
CA ASP A 318 11.31 70.81 -36.62
C ASP A 318 11.13 69.75 -35.54
N ALA A 319 12.23 69.51 -34.86
CA ALA A 319 12.41 68.71 -33.66
C ALA A 319 11.68 69.36 -32.47
N GLY A 320 10.96 68.56 -31.67
CA GLY A 320 10.33 69.10 -30.46
C GLY A 320 9.50 68.10 -29.64
N GLY A 321 9.20 66.92 -30.19
CA GLY A 321 8.39 65.92 -29.49
C GLY A 321 9.16 64.91 -28.63
N VAL A 322 10.50 64.87 -28.73
CA VAL A 322 11.31 63.78 -28.15
C VAL A 322 11.81 64.13 -26.74
N GLU A 323 12.19 65.40 -26.52
CA GLU A 323 12.78 65.85 -25.25
C GLU A 323 11.79 65.87 -24.08
N ALA A 324 10.50 66.18 -24.33
CA ALA A 324 9.47 66.17 -23.29
C ALA A 324 9.14 64.76 -22.79
N THR A 325 9.38 63.74 -23.63
CA THR A 325 9.19 62.33 -23.25
C THR A 325 10.42 61.74 -22.57
N GLU A 326 11.62 62.18 -22.95
CA GLU A 326 12.89 61.71 -22.41
C GLU A 326 13.13 62.28 -21.00
N ALA A 327 12.88 63.57 -20.78
CA ALA A 327 12.96 64.21 -19.46
C ALA A 327 11.93 63.66 -18.46
N ALA A 328 10.75 63.23 -18.93
CA ALA A 328 9.73 62.59 -18.10
C ALA A 328 10.06 61.12 -17.75
N LEU A 329 10.83 60.44 -18.60
CA LEU A 329 11.32 59.07 -18.39
C LEU A 329 12.55 59.04 -17.47
N GLU A 330 13.43 60.03 -17.55
CA GLU A 330 14.63 60.14 -16.72
C GLU A 330 14.30 60.58 -15.29
N ALA A 331 13.34 61.52 -15.12
CA ALA A 331 12.80 61.88 -13.80
C ALA A 331 12.04 60.73 -13.11
N ALA A 332 11.54 59.75 -13.87
CA ALA A 332 10.89 58.56 -13.32
C ALA A 332 11.87 57.45 -12.92
N ALA A 333 13.13 57.50 -13.39
CA ALA A 333 14.17 56.53 -13.08
C ALA A 333 14.95 56.88 -11.79
N GLU A 334 15.11 58.17 -11.45
CA GLU A 334 15.84 58.62 -10.26
C GLU A 334 15.05 58.50 -8.95
N ALA A 335 13.72 58.46 -9.00
CA ALA A 335 12.90 58.19 -7.82
C ALA A 335 12.78 56.68 -7.63
N GLY A 336 13.67 56.08 -6.83
CA GLY A 336 13.69 54.67 -6.43
C GLY A 336 12.39 54.19 -5.75
N LYS A 337 11.32 54.13 -6.53
CA LYS A 337 9.97 53.78 -6.13
C LYS A 337 9.76 52.33 -6.52
N LEU A 338 9.82 51.48 -5.51
CA LEU A 338 9.36 50.11 -5.50
C LEU A 338 8.11 50.00 -6.41
N ILE A 339 8.28 49.37 -7.57
CA ILE A 339 7.22 49.21 -8.57
C ILE A 339 6.20 48.27 -7.94
N ASP A 340 5.17 48.86 -7.34
CA ASP A 340 4.06 48.16 -6.72
C ASP A 340 3.42 47.27 -7.79
N THR A 341 3.42 45.95 -7.55
CA THR A 341 2.95 44.92 -8.50
C THR A 341 1.42 44.89 -8.66
N ARG A 342 0.74 45.98 -8.32
CA ARG A 342 -0.70 46.13 -8.51
C ARG A 342 -0.95 46.83 -9.84
N ALA A 343 -1.71 46.16 -10.71
CA ALA A 343 -2.21 46.76 -11.94
C ALA A 343 -2.80 48.14 -11.64
N PRO A 344 -2.64 49.15 -12.52
CA PRO A 344 -3.30 50.44 -12.37
C PRO A 344 -4.80 50.22 -12.59
N ILE A 345 -5.49 49.77 -11.55
CA ILE A 345 -6.94 49.82 -11.45
C ILE A 345 -7.23 51.32 -11.45
N GLY A 346 -7.87 51.82 -12.51
CA GLY A 346 -8.26 53.23 -12.55
C GLY A 346 -9.03 53.56 -11.28
N GLN A 347 -8.48 54.47 -10.47
CA GLN A 347 -9.21 55.02 -9.33
C GLN A 347 -10.48 55.65 -9.89
N GLY A 348 -11.63 54.98 -9.68
CA GLY A 348 -12.96 55.50 -10.06
C GLY A 348 -13.76 54.67 -11.07
N ALA A 349 -13.25 53.53 -11.58
CA ALA A 349 -14.11 52.63 -12.35
C ALA A 349 -14.82 51.64 -11.41
N GLU A 350 -15.98 52.04 -10.87
CA GLU A 350 -16.91 51.09 -10.24
C GLU A 350 -17.47 50.11 -11.30
N GLN A 351 -16.68 49.10 -11.66
CA GLN A 351 -17.09 48.06 -12.61
C GLN A 351 -17.95 46.96 -11.98
N ASN A 352 -18.37 47.14 -10.72
CA ASN A 352 -19.23 46.20 -10.00
C ASN A 352 -20.56 46.84 -9.59
N LEU A 353 -21.11 47.75 -10.40
CA LEU A 353 -22.56 47.85 -10.45
C LEU A 353 -23.03 46.53 -11.07
N MET A 354 -23.73 45.72 -10.28
CA MET A 354 -24.39 44.50 -10.73
C MET A 354 -25.32 44.86 -11.89
N HIS A 355 -24.80 44.86 -13.11
CA HIS A 355 -25.63 44.93 -14.29
C HIS A 355 -26.44 43.64 -14.32
N ASN A 356 -27.76 43.77 -14.24
CA ASN A 356 -28.67 42.69 -14.62
C ASN A 356 -28.52 42.52 -16.13
N PHE A 357 -27.47 41.83 -16.56
CA PHE A 357 -27.36 41.38 -17.93
C PHE A 357 -28.49 40.37 -18.14
N GLU A 358 -29.56 40.78 -18.81
CA GLU A 358 -30.40 39.83 -19.53
C GLU A 358 -29.51 39.20 -20.59
N LEU A 359 -28.93 38.05 -20.25
CA LEU A 359 -28.25 37.21 -21.22
C LEU A 359 -29.35 36.47 -21.99
N PRO A 360 -29.62 36.81 -23.26
CA PRO A 360 -30.53 36.02 -24.08
C PRO A 360 -29.90 34.65 -24.31
N LEU A 361 -30.20 33.69 -23.44
CA LEU A 361 -29.82 32.30 -23.61
C LEU A 361 -30.63 31.73 -24.77
N SER A 362 -30.00 31.60 -25.95
CA SER A 362 -30.66 31.02 -27.12
C SER A 362 -30.92 29.52 -26.90
N LEU A 363 -32.19 29.15 -26.69
CA LEU A 363 -32.63 27.75 -26.55
C LEU A 363 -32.75 26.99 -27.89
N THR A 364 -32.34 27.61 -29.00
CA THR A 364 -32.41 27.06 -30.36
C THR A 364 -31.61 25.76 -30.50
N ALA A 365 -30.46 25.66 -29.81
CA ALA A 365 -29.67 24.43 -29.79
C ALA A 365 -30.40 23.27 -29.10
N LEU A 366 -31.23 23.55 -28.09
CA LEU A 366 -32.05 22.56 -27.38
C LEU A 366 -33.29 22.14 -28.18
N GLN A 367 -33.84 23.00 -29.05
CA GLN A 367 -34.94 22.64 -29.95
C GLN A 367 -34.59 21.44 -30.84
N LYS A 368 -33.33 21.33 -31.31
CA LYS A 368 -32.84 20.18 -32.10
C LYS A 368 -32.98 18.84 -31.37
N TYR A 369 -33.04 18.86 -30.03
CA TYR A 369 -33.12 17.67 -29.19
C TYR A 369 -34.50 17.47 -28.54
N GLY A 370 -35.52 18.24 -28.95
CA GLY A 370 -36.88 18.16 -28.40
C GLY A 370 -37.21 19.24 -27.36
N GLY A 371 -36.46 20.35 -27.34
CA GLY A 371 -36.75 21.50 -26.49
C GLY A 371 -36.41 21.26 -25.00
N PRO A 372 -37.20 21.80 -24.05
CA PRO A 372 -36.90 21.73 -22.60
C PRO A 372 -36.77 20.30 -22.06
N GLN A 373 -37.42 19.33 -22.70
CA GLN A 373 -37.41 17.91 -22.31
C GLN A 373 -36.25 17.13 -22.95
N GLY A 374 -35.52 17.75 -23.90
CA GLY A 374 -34.44 17.17 -24.70
C GLY A 374 -33.05 17.18 -24.06
N VAL A 375 -32.92 17.71 -22.83
CA VAL A 375 -31.63 17.92 -22.15
C VAL A 375 -30.81 16.64 -22.06
N GLN A 376 -31.46 15.49 -21.81
CA GLN A 376 -30.76 14.22 -21.71
C GLN A 376 -30.25 13.71 -23.07
N LYS A 377 -31.01 13.93 -24.15
CA LYS A 377 -30.56 13.57 -25.50
C LYS A 377 -29.38 14.43 -25.93
N ALA A 378 -29.41 15.73 -25.61
CA ALA A 378 -28.29 16.64 -25.85
C ALA A 378 -27.03 16.26 -25.05
N PHE A 379 -27.19 15.86 -23.79
CA PHE A 379 -26.09 15.38 -22.95
C PHE A 379 -25.45 14.11 -23.52
N MET A 380 -26.26 13.12 -23.92
CA MET A 380 -25.76 11.87 -24.49
C MET A 380 -25.05 12.08 -25.83
N ALA A 381 -25.58 12.97 -26.69
CA ALA A 381 -24.93 13.31 -27.96
C ALA A 381 -23.57 13.99 -27.74
N ARG A 382 -23.49 14.96 -26.80
CA ARG A 382 -22.22 15.61 -26.45
C ARG A 382 -21.22 14.64 -25.84
N LYS A 383 -21.68 13.73 -24.97
CA LYS A 383 -20.86 12.68 -24.38
C LYS A 383 -20.24 11.80 -25.47
N GLN A 384 -21.04 11.30 -26.42
CA GLN A 384 -20.54 10.47 -27.52
C GLN A 384 -19.47 11.19 -28.35
N VAL A 385 -19.69 12.45 -28.71
CA VAL A 385 -18.68 13.25 -29.45
C VAL A 385 -17.40 13.41 -28.64
N THR A 386 -17.52 13.67 -27.34
CA THR A 386 -16.36 13.87 -26.45
C THR A 386 -15.58 12.57 -26.25
N GLU A 387 -16.27 11.44 -26.02
CA GLU A 387 -15.65 10.12 -25.88
C GLU A 387 -14.99 9.66 -27.17
N ALA A 388 -15.60 9.93 -28.34
CA ALA A 388 -15.01 9.64 -29.64
C ALA A 388 -13.75 10.49 -29.93
N THR A 389 -13.73 11.74 -29.47
CA THR A 389 -12.60 12.66 -29.69
C THR A 389 -11.45 12.37 -28.72
N VAL A 390 -11.75 12.06 -27.46
CA VAL A 390 -10.75 11.92 -26.39
C VAL A 390 -10.34 10.45 -26.17
N GLY A 391 -11.12 9.48 -26.63
CA GLY A 391 -10.85 8.05 -26.49
C GLY A 391 -11.04 7.50 -25.07
N CYS A 392 -11.58 8.30 -24.15
CA CYS A 392 -11.79 7.95 -22.74
C CYS A 392 -13.27 8.07 -22.37
N ARG A 393 -13.77 7.12 -21.58
CA ARG A 393 -15.16 7.13 -21.07
C ARG A 393 -15.36 8.32 -20.12
N VAL A 394 -16.32 9.18 -20.44
CA VAL A 394 -16.69 10.34 -19.63
C VAL A 394 -17.61 9.87 -18.49
N VAL A 395 -17.32 10.32 -17.28
CA VAL A 395 -18.09 9.98 -16.07
C VAL A 395 -19.55 10.40 -16.24
N GLU A 396 -20.48 9.47 -15.98
CA GLU A 396 -21.93 9.70 -16.03
C GLU A 396 -22.32 10.63 -14.89
N ASN A 397 -22.48 11.91 -15.21
CA ASN A 397 -23.00 12.91 -14.28
C ASN A 397 -24.26 13.52 -14.89
N ASP A 398 -25.24 12.66 -15.11
CA ASP A 398 -26.50 12.94 -15.82
C ASP A 398 -27.51 13.69 -14.93
N GLY A 399 -27.09 14.11 -13.72
CA GLY A 399 -27.96 14.74 -12.71
C GLY A 399 -29.03 13.81 -12.12
N LYS A 400 -29.08 12.54 -12.54
CA LYS A 400 -30.01 11.53 -12.03
C LYS A 400 -29.42 10.81 -10.82
N ARG A 401 -30.29 10.47 -9.86
CA ARG A 401 -29.94 9.62 -8.72
C ARG A 401 -29.71 8.20 -9.23
N HIS A 402 -28.46 7.73 -9.24
CA HIS A 402 -28.15 6.34 -9.57
C HIS A 402 -28.36 5.46 -8.34
N GLY A 403 -29.13 4.36 -8.46
CA GLY A 403 -29.50 3.50 -7.32
C GLY A 403 -28.33 2.84 -6.57
N LEU A 404 -27.12 2.89 -7.12
CA LEU A 404 -25.88 2.34 -6.56
C LEU A 404 -24.99 3.39 -5.86
N THR A 405 -25.32 4.68 -5.93
CA THR A 405 -24.53 5.71 -5.22
C THR A 405 -25.00 5.83 -3.78
N LEU A 406 -24.17 5.35 -2.85
CA LEU A 406 -24.34 5.54 -1.40
C LEU A 406 -24.50 7.04 -1.08
N THR A 407 -25.59 7.41 -0.42
CA THR A 407 -25.75 8.77 0.09
C THR A 407 -24.68 9.08 1.14
N VAL A 408 -24.26 10.33 1.26
CA VAL A 408 -23.27 10.75 2.28
C VAL A 408 -23.77 10.39 3.69
N SER A 409 -25.07 10.43 3.92
CA SER A 409 -25.76 9.97 5.13
C SER A 409 -25.62 8.46 5.35
N ASP A 410 -25.85 7.63 4.33
CA ASP A 410 -25.67 6.18 4.44
C ASP A 410 -24.21 5.78 4.62
N TYR A 411 -23.30 6.48 3.96
CA TYR A 411 -21.86 6.30 4.15
C TYR A 411 -21.46 6.59 5.61
N LYS A 412 -21.94 7.70 6.18
CA LYS A 412 -21.71 8.06 7.59
C LYS A 412 -22.30 7.03 8.54
N ARG A 413 -23.52 6.54 8.28
CA ARG A 413 -24.17 5.49 9.09
C ARG A 413 -23.40 4.17 9.05
N ARG A 414 -22.95 3.70 7.87
CA ARG A 414 -22.17 2.46 7.71
C ARG A 414 -20.76 2.55 8.28
N ARG A 415 -20.21 3.77 8.41
CA ARG A 415 -18.90 4.02 9.02
C ARG A 415 -18.95 4.36 10.51
N GLY A 416 -20.14 4.38 11.12
CA GLY A 416 -20.30 4.73 12.55
C GLY A 416 -19.91 6.17 12.87
N LEU A 417 -20.08 7.08 11.91
CA LEU A 417 -19.77 8.52 12.02
C LEU A 417 -20.99 9.36 12.43
N LEU A 418 -22.11 8.69 12.77
CA LEU A 418 -23.37 9.28 13.23
C LEU A 418 -23.83 8.57 14.49
#